data_AF-F8LEA4-F1
#
_entry.id   AF-F8LEA4-F1
#
_cell.length_a   1.000
_cell.length_b   1.000
_cell.length_c   1.000
_cell.angle_alpha   90.00
_cell.angle_beta   90.00
_cell.angle_gamma   90.00
#
_symmetry.space_group_name_H-M   'P 1'
#
loop_
_entity.id
_entity.type
_entity.pdbx_description
1 polymer ?
#
loop_
_entity_poly.entity_id
_entity_poly.type
_entity_poly.pdbx_seq_one_letter_code
_entity_poly.pdbx_strand_id
1 'polypeptide(L)'
;MFKTSDFDENINKTQKEINELEIRNGQIDRDYSDLLSKLQITSEQLSRFIEKKENFTEKNWEQLQERKKEIEQKLATDLTNIRDPLKSKKALQDRNVGSHWLFIR
;
A
#
# COMPACT_ATOMS: atom_id res chain seq x y z
N MET A 1 -13.15 -24.98 -16.87
CA MET A 1 -11.75 -24.83 -17.30
C MET A 1 -11.42 -23.35 -17.17
N PHE A 2 -10.79 -22.92 -16.07
CA PHE A 2 -10.30 -21.54 -15.98
C PHE A 2 -9.13 -21.43 -16.94
N LYS A 3 -9.22 -20.52 -17.93
CA LYS A 3 -8.19 -20.37 -18.95
C LYS A 3 -6.96 -19.79 -18.28
N THR A 4 -5.87 -20.55 -18.28
CA THR A 4 -4.54 -20.13 -17.82
C THR A 4 -4.09 -18.81 -18.45
N SER A 5 -4.54 -18.50 -19.67
CA SER A 5 -4.29 -17.21 -20.34
C SER A 5 -4.76 -15.98 -19.55
N ASP A 6 -5.94 -16.06 -18.93
CA ASP A 6 -6.54 -14.92 -18.23
C ASP A 6 -5.80 -14.64 -16.91
N PHE A 7 -5.20 -15.68 -16.31
CA PHE A 7 -4.40 -15.56 -15.12
C PHE A 7 -3.03 -14.93 -15.42
N ASP A 8 -2.38 -15.37 -16.49
CA ASP A 8 -1.08 -14.82 -16.93
C ASP A 8 -1.21 -13.35 -17.39
N GLU A 9 -2.31 -13.00 -18.05
CA GLU A 9 -2.60 -11.60 -18.43
C GLU A 9 -2.78 -10.70 -17.20
N ASN A 10 -3.50 -11.18 -16.18
CA ASN A 10 -3.67 -10.44 -14.93
C ASN A 10 -2.34 -10.27 -14.17
N ILE A 11 -1.48 -11.30 -14.14
CA ILE A 11 -0.14 -11.20 -13.53
C ILE A 11 0.69 -10.12 -14.23
N ASN A 12 0.71 -10.14 -15.57
CA ASN A 12 1.46 -9.16 -16.35
C ASN A 12 0.95 -7.73 -16.13
N LYS A 13 -0.38 -7.56 -16.03
CA LYS A 13 -1.01 -6.27 -15.71
C LYS A 13 -0.60 -5.80 -14.31
N THR A 14 -0.70 -6.66 -13.30
CA THR A 14 -0.29 -6.32 -11.93
C THR A 14 1.20 -5.99 -11.86
N GLN A 15 2.07 -6.72 -12.56
CA GLN A 15 3.50 -6.43 -12.60
C GLN A 15 3.78 -5.06 -13.22
N LYS A 16 3.06 -4.69 -14.28
CA LYS A 16 3.16 -3.36 -14.88
C LYS A 16 2.72 -2.26 -13.90
N GLU A 17 1.60 -2.47 -13.21
CA GLU A 17 1.11 -1.54 -12.19
C GLU A 17 2.12 -1.38 -11.04
N ILE A 18 2.75 -2.47 -10.59
CA ILE A 18 3.83 -2.42 -9.59
C ILE A 18 4.99 -1.57 -10.09
N ASN A 19 5.47 -1.80 -11.32
CA ASN A 19 6.57 -1.03 -11.88
C ASN A 19 6.23 0.47 -12.01
N GLU A 20 4.99 0.80 -12.40
CA GLU A 20 4.52 2.19 -12.47
C GLU A 20 4.48 2.84 -11.07
N LEU A 21 4.05 2.09 -10.06
CA LEU A 21 4.07 2.55 -8.67
C LEU A 21 5.50 2.77 -8.16
N GLU A 22 6.44 1.89 -8.47
CA GLU A 22 7.85 2.04 -8.12
C GLU A 22 8.46 3.30 -8.73
N ILE A 23 8.20 3.57 -10.01
CA ILE A 23 8.66 4.79 -10.69
C ILE A 23 8.10 6.04 -10.03
N ARG A 24 6.79 6.05 -9.72
CA ARG A 24 6.15 7.16 -9.01
C ARG A 24 6.75 7.36 -7.62
N ASN A 25 6.99 6.29 -6.88
CA ASN A 25 7.58 6.37 -5.55
C ASN A 25 8.99 7.00 -5.63
N GLY A 26 9.81 6.57 -6.60
CA GLY A 26 11.12 7.17 -6.84
C GLY A 26 11.08 8.62 -7.35
N GLN A 27 9.97 9.08 -7.94
CA GLN A 27 9.78 10.51 -8.22
C GLN A 27 9.44 11.28 -6.95
N ILE A 28 8.54 10.76 -6.11
CA ILE A 28 8.17 11.37 -4.83
C ILE A 28 9.39 11.49 -3.91
N ASP A 29 10.24 10.46 -3.84
CA ASP A 29 11.47 10.50 -3.04
C ASP A 29 12.43 11.59 -3.50
N ARG A 30 12.55 11.79 -4.82
CA ARG A 30 13.36 12.87 -5.41
C ARG A 30 12.76 14.24 -5.09
N ASP A 31 11.47 14.42 -5.29
CA ASP A 31 10.77 15.67 -4.99
C ASP A 31 10.87 16.02 -3.50
N TYR A 32 10.78 15.01 -2.63
CA TYR A 32 10.96 15.15 -1.18
C TYR A 32 12.39 15.58 -0.84
N SER A 33 13.40 14.91 -1.42
CA SER A 33 14.81 15.26 -1.22
C SER A 33 15.15 16.67 -1.74
N ASP A 34 14.60 17.06 -2.89
CA ASP A 34 14.77 18.38 -3.46
C ASP A 34 14.12 19.47 -2.59
N LEU A 35 12.94 19.19 -2.02
CA LEU A 35 12.27 20.09 -1.11
C LEU A 35 13.08 20.30 0.18
N LEU A 36 13.55 19.20 0.79
CA LEU A 36 14.42 19.26 1.97
C LEU A 36 15.70 20.05 1.70
N SER A 37 16.31 19.83 0.53
CA SER A 37 17.51 20.55 0.10
C SER A 37 17.26 22.04 -0.09
N LYS A 38 16.14 22.42 -0.72
CA LYS A 38 15.73 23.83 -0.87
C LYS A 38 15.49 24.52 0.46
N LEU A 39 14.92 23.79 1.42
CA LEU A 39 14.67 24.27 2.78
C LEU A 39 15.89 24.18 3.70
N GLN A 40 17.01 23.62 3.22
CA GLN A 40 18.25 23.40 3.97
C GLN A 40 18.04 22.63 5.28
N ILE A 41 17.09 21.70 5.29
CA ILE A 41 16.74 20.87 6.44
C ILE A 41 16.97 19.39 6.13
N THR A 42 17.39 18.65 7.14
CA THR A 42 17.48 17.19 7.08
C THR A 42 16.15 16.54 7.45
N SER A 43 15.93 15.31 7.00
CA SER A 43 14.74 14.53 7.36
C SER A 43 14.60 14.38 8.88
N GLU A 44 15.71 14.15 9.61
CA GLU A 44 15.69 14.04 11.07
C GLU A 44 15.28 15.35 11.77
N GLN A 45 15.74 16.50 11.26
CA GLN A 45 15.31 17.80 11.77
C GLN A 45 13.83 18.03 11.55
N LEU A 46 13.30 17.64 10.38
CA LEU A 46 11.88 17.75 10.09
C LEU A 46 11.05 16.85 11.01
N SER A 47 11.47 15.60 11.24
CA SER A 47 10.81 14.68 12.16
C SER A 47 10.76 15.24 13.58
N ARG A 48 11.88 15.74 14.09
CA ARG A 48 11.94 16.37 15.42
C ARG A 48 11.10 17.65 15.52
N PHE A 49 10.95 18.38 14.41
CA PHE A 49 10.11 19.58 14.37
C PHE A 49 8.63 19.22 14.49
N ILE A 50 8.19 18.16 13.80
CA ILE A 50 6.80 17.70 13.78
C ILE A 50 6.39 17.08 15.13
N GLU A 51 7.32 16.56 15.92
CA GLU A 51 7.02 15.96 17.23
C GLU A 51 6.68 16.99 18.32
N LYS A 52 7.05 18.27 18.13
CA LYS A 52 6.86 19.31 19.14
C LYS A 52 5.58 20.12 18.87
N LYS A 53 4.56 19.96 19.73
CA LYS A 53 3.30 20.74 19.67
C LYS A 53 3.55 22.25 19.68
N GLU A 54 4.58 22.70 20.38
CA GLU A 54 4.98 24.11 20.54
C GLU A 54 5.29 24.81 19.20
N ASN A 55 5.65 24.05 18.16
CA ASN A 55 5.96 24.58 16.84
C ASN A 55 4.71 24.92 16.01
N PHE A 56 3.51 24.58 16.51
CA PHE A 56 2.26 24.71 15.77
C PHE A 56 1.22 25.48 16.58
N THR A 57 0.31 26.14 15.86
CA THR A 57 -0.92 26.62 16.49
C THR A 57 -1.79 25.42 16.87
N GLU A 58 -2.64 25.57 17.88
CA GLU A 58 -3.48 24.48 18.38
C GLU A 58 -4.36 23.87 17.27
N LYS A 59 -4.96 24.72 16.43
CA LYS A 59 -5.72 24.29 15.25
C LYS A 59 -4.89 23.49 14.26
N ASN A 60 -3.68 23.94 13.94
CA ASN A 60 -2.83 23.25 12.97
C ASN A 60 -2.35 21.91 13.54
N TRP A 61 -2.07 21.86 14.85
CA TRP A 61 -1.69 20.64 15.54
C TRP A 61 -2.79 19.57 15.52
N GLU A 62 -4.03 19.96 15.85
CA GLU A 62 -5.18 19.06 15.80
C GLU A 62 -5.39 18.49 14.40
N GLN A 63 -5.32 19.33 13.37
CA GLN A 63 -5.41 18.88 11.98
C GLN A 63 -4.28 17.90 11.61
N LEU A 64 -3.06 18.13 12.09
CA LEU A 64 -1.91 17.27 11.81
C LEU A 64 -2.09 15.89 12.47
N GLN A 65 -2.60 15.85 13.71
CA GLN A 65 -2.91 14.61 14.40
C GLN A 65 -4.07 13.84 13.75
N GLU A 66 -5.11 14.55 13.31
CA GLU A 66 -6.23 13.95 12.58
C GLU A 66 -5.76 13.31 11.27
N ARG A 67 -4.98 14.03 10.47
CA ARG A 67 -4.39 13.50 9.23
C ARG A 67 -3.47 12.31 9.46
N LYS A 68 -2.64 12.36 10.51
CA LYS A 68 -1.79 11.23 10.89
C LYS A 68 -2.63 9.98 11.16
N LYS A 69 -3.70 10.12 11.96
CA LYS A 69 -4.60 9.02 12.29
C LYS A 69 -5.33 8.48 11.05
N GLU A 70 -5.79 9.34 10.14
CA GLU A 70 -6.41 8.91 8.88
C GLU A 70 -5.45 8.06 8.03
N ILE A 71 -4.18 8.49 7.92
CA ILE A 71 -3.16 7.78 7.16
C ILE A 71 -2.85 6.43 7.80
N GLU A 72 -2.68 6.36 9.13
CA GLU A 72 -2.42 5.12 9.86
C GLU A 72 -3.57 4.12 9.70
N GLN A 73 -4.83 4.59 9.78
CA GLN A 73 -6.01 3.75 9.58
C GLN A 73 -6.11 3.23 8.14
N LYS A 74 -5.84 4.09 7.16
CA LYS A 74 -5.83 3.69 5.75
C LYS A 74 -4.74 2.67 5.49
N LEU A 75 -3.53 2.90 5.99
CA LEU A 75 -2.40 1.97 5.87
C LEU A 75 -2.74 0.62 6.50
N ALA A 76 -3.30 0.60 7.71
CA ALA A 76 -3.70 -0.64 8.36
C ALA A 76 -4.74 -1.39 7.53
N THR A 77 -5.76 -0.70 7.02
CA THR A 77 -6.82 -1.29 6.19
C THR A 77 -6.24 -1.86 4.90
N ASP A 78 -5.40 -1.09 4.20
CA ASP A 78 -4.80 -1.51 2.94
C ASP A 78 -3.87 -2.71 3.16
N LEU A 79 -3.05 -2.70 4.21
CA LEU A 79 -2.20 -3.84 4.58
C LEU A 79 -3.00 -5.10 4.94
N THR A 80 -4.15 -4.97 5.61
CA THR A 80 -5.02 -6.13 5.87
C THR A 80 -5.69 -6.68 4.61
N ASN A 81 -5.90 -5.83 3.60
CA ASN A 81 -6.49 -6.22 2.31
C ASN A 81 -5.48 -6.85 1.35
N ILE A 82 -4.17 -6.72 1.61
CA ILE A 82 -3.14 -7.40 0.83
C ILE A 82 -3.29 -8.91 1.03
N ARG A 83 -3.73 -9.59 -0.03
CA ARG A 83 -3.92 -11.04 -0.06
C ARG A 83 -2.58 -11.74 0.13
N ASP A 84 -2.39 -12.38 1.28
CA ASP A 84 -1.25 -13.26 1.54
C ASP A 84 -1.30 -14.46 0.56
N PRO A 85 -0.34 -14.56 -0.40
CA PRO A 85 -0.35 -15.62 -1.40
C PRO A 85 -0.17 -17.00 -0.79
N LEU A 86 0.55 -17.11 0.33
CA LEU A 86 0.81 -18.38 1.02
C LEU A 86 -0.45 -18.87 1.72
N LYS A 87 -1.16 -17.99 2.43
CA LYS A 87 -2.47 -18.32 3.02
C LYS A 87 -3.50 -18.67 1.95
N SER A 88 -3.47 -17.98 0.82
CA SER A 88 -4.38 -18.23 -0.29
C SER A 88 -4.14 -19.57 -0.98
N LYS A 89 -2.87 -19.93 -1.21
CA LYS A 89 -2.50 -21.25 -1.76
C LYS A 89 -2.85 -22.38 -0.79
N LYS A 90 -2.60 -22.18 0.51
CA LYS A 90 -2.95 -23.15 1.55
C LYS A 90 -4.47 -23.35 1.65
N ALA A 91 -5.26 -22.28 1.68
CA ALA A 91 -6.72 -22.36 1.67
C ALA A 91 -7.30 -23.02 0.41
N LEU A 92 -6.62 -22.90 -0.74
CA LEU A 92 -6.97 -23.60 -1.97
C LEU A 92 -6.59 -25.09 -1.94
N GLN A 93 -5.45 -25.45 -1.36
CA GLN A 93 -5.02 -26.83 -1.17
C GLN A 93 -5.87 -27.56 -0.12
N ASP A 94 -6.23 -26.89 0.97
CA ASP A 94 -7.06 -27.42 2.05
C ASP A 94 -8.53 -27.54 1.64
N ARG A 95 -8.94 -26.88 0.54
CA ARG A 95 -10.25 -27.05 -0.07
C ARG A 95 -10.29 -28.39 -0.81
N ASN A 96 -10.75 -29.42 -0.11
CA ASN A 96 -11.10 -30.72 -0.69
C ASN A 96 -12.41 -30.60 -1.49
N VAL A 97 -12.40 -29.87 -2.60
CA VAL A 97 -13.56 -29.71 -3.48
C VAL A 97 -13.68 -30.98 -4.32
N GLY A 98 -14.42 -31.97 -3.84
CA GLY A 98 -14.74 -33.15 -4.63
C GLY A 98 -15.42 -32.74 -5.94
N SER A 99 -14.87 -33.17 -7.08
CA SER A 99 -15.45 -32.97 -8.41
C SER A 99 -16.82 -33.64 -8.50
N HIS A 100 -17.88 -32.93 -8.11
CA HIS A 100 -19.24 -33.36 -8.37
C HIS A 100 -19.58 -32.93 -9.80
N TRP A 101 -19.46 -33.87 -10.74
CA TRP A 101 -20.01 -33.71 -12.07
C TRP A 101 -21.54 -33.74 -11.93
N LEU A 102 -22.18 -32.58 -12.07
CA LEU A 102 -23.63 -32.52 -12.22
C LEU A 102 -23.96 -32.97 -13.65
N PHE A 103 -24.32 -34.24 -13.80
CA PHE A 103 -24.96 -34.75 -15.01
C PHE A 103 -26.40 -34.23 -15.02
N ILE A 104 -26.65 -33.18 -15.80
CA ILE A 104 -28.03 -32.73 -16.09
C ILE A 104 -28.52 -33.57 -17.29
N ARG A 105 -29.67 -34.24 -17.10
CA ARG A 105 -30.35 -35.03 -18.14
C ARG A 105 -31.01 -34.13 -19.18
#